data_AF-A0A3M1WT53-F1
#
_entry.id   AF-A0A3M1WT53-F1
#
_cell.length_a   1.000
_cell.length_b   1.000
_cell.length_c   1.000
_cell.angle_alpha   90.00
_cell.angle_beta   90.00
_cell.angle_gamma   90.00
#
_symmetry.space_group_name_H-M   'P 1'
#
loop_
_entity.id
_entity.type
_entity.pdbx_description
1 polymer ?
#
loop_
_entity_poly.entity_id
_entity_poly.type
_entity_poly.pdbx_seq_one_letter_code
_entity_poly.pdbx_strand_id
1 'polypeptide(L)'
;MRRKVARILLITIPLLALFLLPPGSFATVDISPLCEKHGIKGEDLTRLKGLYGEVVESGVSEEELYRFFDDIISYGLDCRQLSRVLEKTLRLKKEGLPYRPVFRKVREGMAKGVPPGKVVDVTLTWGKLLEEAAGVVRALEEKGFSVSDREGAVILVAGYLSRGYLPDEIVERVVTRGVKYAGFSGLEAFLGQGGQR
;
A
#
# COMPACT_ATOMS: atom_id res chain seq x y z
N MET A 1 -29.44 -13.60 -71.78
CA MET A 1 -29.21 -14.62 -70.72
C MET A 1 -27.71 -14.73 -70.46
N ARG A 2 -27.33 -14.97 -69.19
CA ARG A 2 -25.96 -15.14 -68.62
C ARG A 2 -25.20 -13.86 -68.25
N ARG A 3 -25.55 -13.32 -67.07
CA ARG A 3 -24.66 -12.51 -66.23
C ARG A 3 -23.52 -13.42 -65.72
N LYS A 4 -22.26 -13.02 -65.90
CA LYS A 4 -21.14 -13.59 -65.14
C LYS A 4 -20.74 -12.58 -64.07
N VAL A 5 -20.98 -12.96 -62.83
CA VAL A 5 -20.61 -12.22 -61.61
C VAL A 5 -19.48 -12.99 -60.93
N ALA A 6 -18.57 -12.23 -60.32
CA ALA A 6 -17.68 -12.58 -59.22
C ALA A 6 -16.50 -13.53 -59.49
N ARG A 7 -15.30 -13.04 -59.12
CA ARG A 7 -14.50 -13.58 -58.01
C ARG A 7 -13.37 -12.60 -57.70
N ILE A 8 -13.62 -11.71 -56.74
CA ILE A 8 -12.57 -10.92 -56.07
C ILE A 8 -11.95 -11.83 -55.01
N LEU A 9 -10.67 -12.11 -55.18
CA LEU A 9 -9.87 -12.96 -54.31
C LEU A 9 -9.53 -12.17 -53.04
N LEU A 10 -10.26 -12.40 -51.95
CA LEU A 10 -9.96 -11.88 -50.62
C LEU A 10 -8.87 -12.76 -50.00
N ILE A 11 -7.62 -12.29 -50.03
CA ILE A 11 -6.50 -12.90 -49.32
C ILE A 11 -6.62 -12.50 -47.85
N THR A 12 -7.05 -13.45 -47.03
CA THR A 12 -7.10 -13.35 -45.57
C THR A 12 -5.68 -13.34 -44.99
N ILE A 13 -5.29 -12.22 -44.41
CA ILE A 13 -4.05 -12.08 -43.62
C ILE A 13 -4.30 -12.71 -42.24
N PRO A 14 -3.50 -13.69 -41.78
CA PRO A 14 -3.65 -14.23 -40.42
C PRO A 14 -3.01 -13.24 -39.43
N LEU A 15 -3.86 -12.42 -38.80
CA LEU A 15 -3.49 -11.51 -37.72
C LEU A 15 -3.49 -12.26 -36.37
N LEU A 16 -2.62 -13.26 -36.22
CA LEU A 16 -2.58 -14.10 -35.02
C LEU A 16 -1.15 -14.48 -34.62
N ALA A 17 -0.31 -13.50 -34.33
CA ALA A 17 1.04 -13.73 -33.78
C ALA A 17 1.56 -12.53 -32.95
N LEU A 18 0.72 -11.95 -32.10
CA LEU A 18 1.15 -10.90 -31.17
C LEU A 18 0.50 -11.14 -29.81
N PHE A 19 1.03 -12.07 -29.00
CA PHE A 19 0.84 -12.12 -27.53
C PHE A 19 1.63 -13.28 -26.88
N LEU A 20 2.90 -13.44 -27.27
CA LEU A 20 3.86 -14.25 -26.52
C LEU A 20 5.12 -13.42 -26.28
N LEU A 21 4.95 -12.22 -25.73
CA LEU A 21 6.03 -11.59 -25.00
C LEU A 21 5.92 -12.10 -23.56
N PRO A 22 6.94 -12.80 -23.01
CA PRO A 22 6.99 -13.03 -21.57
C PRO A 22 6.84 -11.68 -20.88
N PRO A 23 6.10 -11.58 -19.75
CA PRO A 23 6.02 -10.34 -19.01
C PRO A 23 7.45 -9.88 -18.76
N GLY A 24 7.77 -8.69 -19.27
CA GLY A 24 9.12 -8.17 -19.26
C GLY A 24 9.66 -8.27 -17.84
N SER A 25 10.79 -8.93 -17.67
CA SER A 25 11.67 -8.69 -16.54
C SER A 25 12.04 -7.21 -16.61
N PHE A 26 11.23 -6.36 -16.00
CA PHE A 26 11.67 -5.02 -15.65
C PHE A 26 12.95 -5.23 -14.84
N ALA A 27 14.06 -4.74 -15.37
CA ALA A 27 15.34 -4.84 -14.69
C ALA A 27 15.16 -4.12 -13.36
N THR A 28 15.03 -4.89 -12.28
CA THR A 28 14.85 -4.33 -10.96
C THR A 28 16.06 -3.47 -10.66
N VAL A 29 15.85 -2.23 -10.21
CA VAL A 29 16.90 -1.34 -9.75
C VAL A 29 17.76 -2.10 -8.74
N ASP A 30 19.04 -2.23 -9.06
CA ASP A 30 19.95 -2.96 -8.19
C ASP A 30 20.24 -2.15 -6.92
N ILE A 31 19.68 -2.60 -5.80
CA ILE A 31 19.89 -1.98 -4.48
C ILE A 31 21.24 -2.36 -3.84
N SER A 32 22.03 -3.24 -4.47
CA SER A 32 23.30 -3.73 -3.92
C SER A 32 24.28 -2.58 -3.60
N PRO A 33 24.53 -1.60 -4.49
CA PRO A 33 25.44 -0.50 -4.19
C PRO A 33 25.02 0.34 -2.97
N LEU A 34 23.71 0.56 -2.81
CA LEU A 34 23.14 1.29 -1.68
C LEU A 34 23.33 0.50 -0.37
N CYS A 35 23.02 -0.80 -0.40
CA CYS A 35 23.14 -1.67 0.76
C CYS A 35 24.61 -1.83 1.20
N GLU A 36 25.51 -2.09 0.26
CA GLU A 36 26.93 -2.31 0.53
C GLU A 36 27.62 -1.08 1.12
N LYS A 37 27.25 0.13 0.65
CA LYS A 37 27.70 1.42 1.20
C LYS A 37 27.39 1.55 2.69
N HIS A 38 26.32 0.91 3.16
CA HIS A 38 25.87 0.93 4.55
C HIS A 38 26.18 -0.38 5.29
N GLY A 39 27.09 -1.20 4.77
CA GLY A 39 27.59 -2.40 5.43
C GLY A 39 26.68 -3.62 5.34
N ILE A 40 25.58 -3.57 4.58
CA ILE A 40 24.68 -4.70 4.34
C ILE A 40 25.27 -5.56 3.22
N LYS A 41 25.65 -6.81 3.51
CA LYS A 41 26.36 -7.72 2.60
C LYS A 41 25.95 -9.18 2.81
N GLY A 42 26.36 -10.07 1.90
CA GLY A 42 26.17 -11.51 2.06
C GLY A 42 24.69 -11.91 2.10
N GLU A 43 24.33 -12.80 3.03
CA GLU A 43 22.97 -13.32 3.17
C GLU A 43 21.93 -12.22 3.43
N ASP A 44 22.29 -11.20 4.22
CA ASP A 44 21.43 -10.05 4.51
C ASP A 44 21.06 -9.28 3.24
N LEU A 45 22.04 -9.06 2.35
CA LEU A 45 21.81 -8.42 1.06
C LEU A 45 20.91 -9.29 0.17
N THR A 46 21.19 -10.60 0.08
CA THR A 46 20.37 -11.53 -0.71
C THR A 46 18.92 -11.53 -0.25
N ARG A 47 18.69 -11.57 1.08
CA ARG A 47 17.34 -11.51 1.67
C ARG A 47 16.63 -10.21 1.32
N LEU A 48 17.30 -9.06 1.51
CA LEU A 48 16.71 -7.76 1.21
C LEU A 48 16.37 -7.59 -0.26
N LYS A 49 17.23 -8.08 -1.18
CA LYS A 49 16.94 -8.07 -2.62
C LYS A 49 15.69 -8.88 -2.96
N GLY A 50 15.55 -10.06 -2.37
CA GLY A 50 14.35 -10.88 -2.53
C GLY A 50 13.09 -10.15 -2.08
N LEU A 51 13.09 -9.62 -0.84
CA LEU A 51 11.97 -8.86 -0.31
C LEU A 51 11.65 -7.60 -1.12
N TYR A 52 12.67 -6.89 -1.59
CA TYR A 52 12.50 -5.72 -2.44
C TYR A 52 11.77 -6.09 -3.74
N GLY A 53 12.23 -7.17 -4.41
CA GLY A 53 11.59 -7.69 -5.61
C GLY A 53 10.13 -8.07 -5.38
N GLU A 54 9.84 -8.82 -4.31
CA GLU A 54 8.45 -9.20 -3.96
C GLU A 54 7.55 -7.98 -3.73
N VAL A 55 8.08 -6.92 -3.13
CA VAL A 55 7.32 -5.67 -2.89
C VAL A 55 7.03 -4.95 -4.21
N VAL A 56 8.00 -4.88 -5.12
CA VAL A 56 7.78 -4.32 -6.47
C VAL A 56 6.74 -5.16 -7.23
N GLU A 57 6.86 -6.49 -7.21
CA GLU A 57 5.91 -7.42 -7.84
C GLU A 57 4.49 -7.29 -7.29
N SER A 58 4.34 -6.89 -6.02
CA SER A 58 3.03 -6.60 -5.42
C SER A 58 2.37 -5.31 -5.94
N GLY A 59 3.04 -4.57 -6.83
CA GLY A 59 2.57 -3.32 -7.42
C GLY A 59 2.90 -2.08 -6.59
N VAL A 60 4.00 -2.10 -5.84
CA VAL A 60 4.64 -0.87 -5.33
C VAL A 60 5.54 -0.32 -6.42
N SER A 61 5.52 0.99 -6.62
CA SER A 61 6.41 1.64 -7.59
C SER A 61 7.86 1.41 -7.18
N GLU A 62 8.67 0.87 -8.08
CA GLU A 62 10.09 0.65 -7.86
C GLU A 62 10.84 1.97 -7.57
N GLU A 63 10.49 3.05 -8.27
CA GLU A 63 11.05 4.38 -8.02
C GLU A 63 10.73 4.88 -6.61
N GLU A 64 9.50 4.66 -6.14
CA GLU A 64 9.09 5.03 -4.78
C GLU A 64 9.81 4.19 -3.73
N LEU A 65 9.92 2.88 -3.97
CA LEU A 65 10.57 1.95 -3.06
C LEU A 65 12.07 2.25 -2.95
N TYR A 66 12.73 2.52 -4.08
CA TYR A 66 14.13 2.91 -4.11
C TYR A 66 14.38 4.20 -3.34
N ARG A 67 13.58 5.26 -3.60
CA ARG A 67 13.68 6.52 -2.84
C ARG A 67 13.45 6.31 -1.36
N PHE A 68 12.46 5.49 -0.99
CA PHE A 68 12.23 5.13 0.39
C PHE A 68 13.45 4.43 1.02
N PHE A 69 14.07 3.50 0.30
CA PHE A 69 15.30 2.81 0.73
C PHE A 69 16.46 3.77 0.93
N ASP A 70 16.73 4.63 -0.06
CA ASP A 70 17.81 5.61 -0.03
C ASP A 70 17.66 6.58 1.15
N ASP A 71 16.42 7.04 1.38
CA ASP A 71 16.08 7.87 2.53
C ASP A 71 16.43 7.16 3.85
N ILE A 72 15.95 5.94 4.07
CA ILE A 72 15.97 5.31 5.41
C ILE A 72 17.30 4.63 5.75
N ILE A 73 18.03 4.09 4.77
CA ILE A 73 19.34 3.46 4.99
C ILE A 73 20.33 4.51 5.52
N SER A 74 20.18 5.76 5.11
CA SER A 74 20.97 6.89 5.62
C SER A 74 20.74 7.19 7.11
N TYR A 75 19.61 6.77 7.68
CA TYR A 75 19.30 6.92 9.12
C TYR A 75 19.65 5.69 9.96
N GLY A 76 20.31 4.69 9.36
CA GLY A 76 20.91 3.58 10.11
C GLY A 76 19.93 2.49 10.56
N LEU A 77 18.85 2.26 9.81
CA LEU A 77 18.10 1.00 10.01
C LEU A 77 18.99 -0.18 9.61
N ASP A 78 19.00 -1.21 10.45
CA ASP A 78 19.69 -2.47 10.14
C ASP A 78 18.89 -3.37 9.17
N CYS A 79 19.53 -4.40 8.61
CA CYS A 79 18.89 -5.32 7.67
C CYS A 79 17.58 -5.93 8.20
N ARG A 80 17.56 -6.32 9.48
CA ARG A 80 16.39 -6.93 10.12
C ARG A 80 15.26 -5.91 10.24
N GLN A 81 15.57 -4.67 10.59
CA GLN A 81 14.64 -3.56 10.68
C GLN A 81 14.03 -3.21 9.33
N LEU A 82 14.84 -3.07 8.29
CA LEU A 82 14.36 -2.85 6.91
C LEU A 82 13.47 -4.01 6.43
N SER A 83 13.91 -5.26 6.67
CA SER A 83 13.14 -6.45 6.28
C SER A 83 11.75 -6.46 6.91
N ARG A 84 11.64 -6.14 8.21
CA ARG A 84 10.33 -6.06 8.91
C ARG A 84 9.40 -5.01 8.28
N VAL A 85 9.94 -3.86 7.89
CA VAL A 85 9.15 -2.81 7.22
C VAL A 85 8.68 -3.29 5.84
N LEU A 86 9.56 -3.90 5.05
CA LEU A 86 9.21 -4.45 3.74
C LEU A 86 8.19 -5.58 3.82
N GLU A 87 8.37 -6.54 4.73
CA GLU A 87 7.43 -7.63 4.98
C GLU A 87 6.05 -7.09 5.32
N LYS A 88 5.97 -6.02 6.13
CA LYS A 88 4.71 -5.37 6.46
C LYS A 88 4.09 -4.67 5.25
N THR A 89 4.88 -3.94 4.47
CA THR A 89 4.44 -3.31 3.22
C THR A 89 3.89 -4.33 2.22
N LEU A 90 4.61 -5.43 2.03
CA LEU A 90 4.21 -6.54 1.17
C LEU A 90 2.86 -7.12 1.59
N ARG A 91 2.68 -7.35 2.89
CA ARG A 91 1.42 -7.86 3.43
C ARG A 91 0.27 -6.91 3.16
N LEU A 92 0.42 -5.61 3.47
CA LEU A 92 -0.62 -4.61 3.20
C LEU A 92 -0.98 -4.57 1.71
N LYS A 93 0.02 -4.62 0.83
CA LYS A 93 -0.20 -4.65 -0.62
C LYS A 93 -0.96 -5.89 -1.09
N LYS A 94 -0.60 -7.08 -0.60
CA LYS A 94 -1.30 -8.34 -0.89
C LYS A 94 -2.76 -8.32 -0.40
N GLU A 95 -3.03 -7.60 0.70
CA GLU A 95 -4.38 -7.42 1.24
C GLU A 95 -5.15 -6.25 0.61
N GLY A 96 -4.58 -5.55 -0.37
CA GLY A 96 -5.20 -4.38 -1.01
C GLY A 96 -5.35 -3.17 -0.08
N LEU A 97 -4.49 -3.07 0.93
CA LEU A 97 -4.48 -2.01 1.94
C LEU A 97 -3.43 -0.92 1.65
N PRO A 98 -3.67 0.32 2.13
CA PRO A 98 -2.74 1.43 1.94
C PRO A 98 -1.39 1.18 2.61
N TYR A 99 -0.31 1.12 1.83
CA TYR A 99 1.04 0.94 2.36
C TYR A 99 1.79 2.27 2.58
N ARG A 100 1.48 3.32 1.82
CA ARG A 100 2.14 4.64 1.92
C ARG A 100 2.16 5.22 3.35
N PRO A 101 1.13 5.04 4.20
CA PRO A 101 1.19 5.50 5.59
C PRO A 101 2.33 4.86 6.41
N VAL A 102 2.75 3.63 6.09
CA VAL A 102 3.89 2.95 6.70
C VAL A 102 5.18 3.69 6.37
N PHE A 103 5.44 3.96 5.08
CA PHE A 103 6.62 4.72 4.64
C PHE A 103 6.67 6.12 5.26
N ARG A 104 5.53 6.81 5.28
CA ARG A 104 5.41 8.13 5.92
C ARG A 104 5.77 8.07 7.40
N LYS A 105 5.33 7.05 8.14
CA LYS A 105 5.66 6.92 9.57
C LYS A 105 7.13 6.63 9.83
N VAL A 106 7.77 5.85 8.97
CA VAL A 106 9.23 5.66 9.06
C VAL A 106 9.94 6.99 8.87
N ARG A 107 9.65 7.71 7.77
CA ARG A 107 10.24 9.03 7.50
C ARG A 107 10.00 10.03 8.63
N GLU A 108 8.78 10.08 9.16
CA GLU A 108 8.42 10.97 10.28
C GLU A 108 9.24 10.65 11.53
N GLY A 109 9.37 9.37 11.89
CA GLY A 109 10.16 8.96 13.05
C GLY A 109 11.64 9.29 12.89
N MET A 110 12.19 9.05 11.70
CA MET A 110 13.59 9.36 11.37
C MET A 110 13.86 10.87 11.41
N ALA A 111 12.98 11.67 10.80
CA ALA A 111 13.09 13.14 10.83
C ALA A 111 13.03 13.72 12.24
N LYS A 112 12.36 13.02 13.18
CA LYS A 112 12.29 13.38 14.60
C LYS A 112 13.47 12.88 15.43
N GLY A 113 14.44 12.21 14.82
CA GLY A 113 15.58 11.60 15.52
C GLY A 113 15.19 10.46 16.46
N VAL A 114 14.04 9.82 16.23
CA VAL A 114 13.59 8.68 17.04
C VAL A 114 14.50 7.48 16.74
N PRO A 115 14.95 6.72 17.76
CA PRO A 115 15.80 5.55 17.55
C PRO A 115 15.21 4.57 16.52
N PRO A 116 16.01 4.00 15.59
CA PRO A 116 15.50 3.17 14.50
C PRO A 116 14.58 2.03 14.93
N GLY A 117 14.94 1.30 15.99
CA GLY A 117 14.09 0.23 16.53
C GLY A 117 12.70 0.71 16.95
N LYS A 118 12.62 1.87 17.63
CA LYS A 118 11.33 2.47 18.03
C LYS A 118 10.51 2.91 16.83
N VAL A 119 11.15 3.43 15.78
CA VAL A 119 10.45 3.80 14.54
C VAL A 119 9.86 2.58 13.87
N VAL A 120 10.60 1.47 13.79
CA VAL A 120 10.09 0.21 13.24
C VAL A 120 8.89 -0.28 14.06
N ASP A 121 8.97 -0.29 15.39
CA ASP A 121 7.87 -0.78 16.22
C ASP A 121 6.59 0.07 16.08
N VAL A 122 6.72 1.40 16.03
CA VAL A 122 5.60 2.31 15.75
C VAL A 122 5.04 2.06 14.35
N THR A 123 5.91 1.86 13.37
CA THR A 123 5.53 1.62 11.97
C THR A 123 4.75 0.31 11.82
N LEU A 124 5.19 -0.76 12.48
CA LEU A 124 4.51 -2.05 12.47
C LEU A 124 3.17 -2.00 13.21
N THR A 125 3.13 -1.27 14.34
CA THR A 125 1.87 -0.96 15.03
C THR A 125 0.93 -0.24 14.07
N TRP A 126 1.45 0.70 13.28
CA TRP A 126 0.63 1.43 12.34
C TRP A 126 0.04 0.58 11.24
N GLY A 127 0.84 -0.34 10.69
CA GLY A 127 0.32 -1.29 9.73
C GLY A 127 -0.68 -2.28 10.34
N LYS A 128 -0.65 -2.60 11.65
CA LYS A 128 -1.72 -3.39 12.30
C LYS A 128 -3.01 -2.58 12.41
N LEU A 129 -2.89 -1.29 12.74
CA LEU A 129 -4.03 -0.39 12.83
C LEU A 129 -4.74 -0.18 11.48
N LEU A 130 -4.01 -0.25 10.36
CA LEU A 130 -4.62 -0.25 9.02
C LEU A 130 -5.42 -1.53 8.73
N GLU A 131 -4.93 -2.69 9.17
CA GLU A 131 -5.66 -3.96 9.02
C GLU A 131 -6.95 -3.96 9.85
N GLU A 132 -6.87 -3.50 11.10
CA GLU A 132 -8.03 -3.36 11.98
C GLU A 132 -9.04 -2.33 11.44
N ALA A 133 -8.55 -1.18 10.96
CA ALA A 133 -9.36 -0.16 10.32
C ALA A 133 -10.10 -0.69 9.09
N ALA A 134 -9.49 -1.54 8.28
CA ALA A 134 -10.17 -2.19 7.16
C ALA A 134 -11.33 -3.08 7.60
N GLY A 135 -11.22 -3.73 8.76
CA GLY A 135 -12.31 -4.47 9.38
C GLY A 135 -13.47 -3.57 9.78
N VAL A 136 -13.18 -2.41 10.38
CA VAL A 136 -14.19 -1.40 10.75
C VAL A 136 -14.90 -0.83 9.52
N VAL A 137 -14.15 -0.47 8.48
CA VAL A 137 -14.75 0.04 7.22
C VAL A 137 -15.67 -1.01 6.60
N ARG A 138 -15.25 -2.28 6.55
CA ARG A 138 -16.09 -3.38 6.07
C ARG A 138 -17.36 -3.55 6.91
N ALA A 139 -17.27 -3.46 8.23
CA ALA A 139 -18.43 -3.55 9.12
C ALA A 139 -19.44 -2.42 8.89
N LEU A 140 -18.97 -1.23 8.49
CA LEU A 140 -19.84 -0.13 8.09
C LEU A 140 -20.50 -0.40 6.73
N GLU A 141 -19.75 -0.91 5.75
CA GLU A 141 -20.28 -1.32 4.44
C GLU A 141 -21.39 -2.37 4.59
N GLU A 142 -21.18 -3.39 5.43
CA GLU A 142 -22.16 -4.44 5.75
C GLU A 142 -23.44 -3.89 6.42
N LYS A 143 -23.34 -2.73 7.08
CA LYS A 143 -24.48 -2.01 7.67
C LYS A 143 -25.15 -1.03 6.69
N GLY A 144 -24.73 -1.04 5.42
CA GLY A 144 -25.33 -0.23 4.34
C GLY A 144 -24.70 1.14 4.15
N PHE A 145 -23.57 1.44 4.78
CA PHE A 145 -22.85 2.71 4.55
C PHE A 145 -22.02 2.63 3.27
N SER A 146 -22.21 3.60 2.36
CA SER A 146 -21.40 3.71 1.14
C SER A 146 -20.08 4.41 1.44
N VAL A 147 -18.97 3.84 0.95
CA VAL A 147 -17.60 4.34 1.10
C VAL A 147 -17.02 4.57 -0.29
N SER A 148 -17.02 5.83 -0.75
CA SER A 148 -16.52 6.18 -2.09
C SER A 148 -14.99 6.15 -2.18
N ASP A 149 -14.31 6.52 -1.10
CA ASP A 149 -12.86 6.40 -0.96
C ASP A 149 -12.52 5.44 0.18
N ARG A 150 -12.45 4.15 -0.16
CA ARG A 150 -12.15 3.10 0.81
C ARG A 150 -10.73 3.21 1.37
N GLU A 151 -9.76 3.65 0.57
CA GLU A 151 -8.38 3.80 1.03
C GLU A 151 -8.27 4.94 2.05
N GLY A 152 -8.82 6.11 1.74
CA GLY A 152 -8.89 7.25 2.65
C GLY A 152 -9.65 6.93 3.93
N ALA A 153 -10.77 6.21 3.82
CA ALA A 153 -11.53 5.71 4.96
C ALA A 153 -10.70 4.84 5.91
N VAL A 154 -9.94 3.88 5.37
CA VAL A 154 -9.05 3.00 6.17
C VAL A 154 -7.97 3.83 6.88
N ILE A 155 -7.34 4.77 6.19
CA ILE A 155 -6.32 5.65 6.78
C ILE A 155 -6.91 6.49 7.90
N LEU A 156 -8.11 7.05 7.68
CA LEU A 156 -8.80 7.89 8.65
C LEU A 156 -9.16 7.09 9.91
N VAL A 157 -9.79 5.93 9.75
CA VAL A 157 -10.17 5.06 10.87
C VAL A 157 -8.94 4.59 11.65
N ALA A 158 -7.85 4.20 10.97
CA ALA A 158 -6.60 3.91 11.66
C ALA A 158 -6.15 5.11 12.51
N GLY A 159 -6.29 6.34 11.99
CA GLY A 159 -6.13 7.61 12.70
C GLY A 159 -6.78 7.62 14.09
N TYR A 160 -8.03 7.21 14.16
CA TYR A 160 -8.79 7.14 15.42
C TYR A 160 -8.33 5.99 16.31
N LEU A 161 -8.11 4.81 15.75
CA LEU A 161 -7.60 3.68 16.53
C LEU A 161 -6.26 4.03 17.21
N SER A 162 -5.36 4.76 16.54
CA SER A 162 -4.10 5.23 17.19
C SER A 162 -4.30 6.20 18.35
N ARG A 163 -5.45 6.88 18.42
CA ARG A 163 -5.81 7.78 19.52
C ARG A 163 -6.60 7.07 20.63
N GLY A 164 -6.77 5.75 20.54
CA GLY A 164 -7.40 4.94 21.58
C GLY A 164 -8.92 4.74 21.41
N TYR A 165 -9.49 5.13 20.27
CA TYR A 165 -10.90 4.82 19.98
C TYR A 165 -11.04 3.32 19.71
N LEU A 166 -12.14 2.72 20.22
CA LEU A 166 -12.42 1.30 19.99
C LEU A 166 -13.15 1.09 18.66
N PRO A 167 -12.91 -0.03 17.94
CA PRO A 167 -13.62 -0.37 16.70
C PRO A 167 -15.14 -0.23 16.80
N ASP A 168 -15.75 -0.83 17.83
CA ASP A 168 -17.21 -0.82 18.02
C ASP A 168 -17.73 0.59 18.34
N GLU A 169 -16.96 1.39 19.09
CA GLU A 169 -17.31 2.78 19.38
C GLU A 169 -17.32 3.62 18.10
N ILE A 170 -16.37 3.40 17.20
CA ILE A 170 -16.34 4.06 15.90
C ILE A 170 -17.60 3.67 15.12
N VAL A 171 -17.87 2.37 14.97
CA VAL A 171 -19.04 1.86 14.24
C VAL A 171 -20.35 2.41 14.83
N GLU A 172 -20.54 2.30 16.14
CA GLU A 172 -21.74 2.79 16.83
C GLU A 172 -21.92 4.29 16.62
N ARG A 173 -20.86 5.08 16.71
CA ARG A 173 -20.93 6.53 16.47
C ARG A 173 -21.32 6.86 15.03
N VAL A 174 -20.80 6.13 14.04
CA VAL A 174 -21.21 6.30 12.64
C VAL A 174 -22.68 5.90 12.46
N VAL A 175 -23.10 4.77 13.04
CA VAL A 175 -24.47 4.28 12.91
C VAL A 175 -25.47 5.22 13.58
N THR A 176 -25.22 5.61 14.83
CA THR A 176 -26.15 6.43 15.62
C THR A 176 -26.29 7.85 15.11
N ARG A 177 -25.20 8.44 14.58
CA ARG A 177 -25.17 9.85 14.13
C ARG A 177 -25.24 10.03 12.61
N GLY A 178 -24.87 9.00 11.85
CA GLY A 178 -24.88 8.97 10.38
C GLY A 178 -26.22 8.64 9.74
N VAL A 179 -27.25 8.28 10.53
CA VAL A 179 -28.62 8.04 10.04
C VAL A 179 -29.28 9.28 9.42
N LYS A 180 -28.72 10.50 9.59
CA LYS A 180 -29.38 11.72 9.11
C LYS A 180 -28.78 12.39 7.88
N TYR A 181 -27.46 12.47 7.68
CA TYR A 181 -26.90 13.17 6.52
C TYR A 181 -25.50 12.66 6.11
N ALA A 182 -25.34 12.22 4.85
CA ALA A 182 -24.10 12.27 4.04
C ALA A 182 -23.04 11.13 4.05
N GLY A 183 -23.22 9.96 4.69
CA GLY A 183 -22.26 8.85 4.54
C GLY A 183 -20.83 9.15 5.05
N PHE A 184 -19.78 8.59 4.44
CA PHE A 184 -18.38 8.78 4.87
C PHE A 184 -17.86 10.24 4.76
N SER A 185 -18.47 11.07 3.91
CA SER A 185 -18.20 12.52 3.88
C SER A 185 -18.66 13.21 5.17
N GLY A 186 -19.74 12.71 5.77
CA GLY A 186 -20.15 13.07 7.12
C GLY A 186 -19.14 12.58 8.17
N LEU A 187 -18.48 11.45 7.93
CA LEU A 187 -17.40 10.96 8.78
C LEU A 187 -16.19 11.90 8.75
N GLU A 188 -15.70 12.32 7.58
CA GLU A 188 -14.60 13.29 7.48
C GLU A 188 -14.94 14.64 8.15
N ALA A 189 -16.12 15.18 7.88
CA ALA A 189 -16.59 16.44 8.47
C ALA A 189 -16.77 16.33 10.01
N PHE A 190 -17.22 15.18 10.50
CA PHE A 190 -17.44 14.92 11.92
C PHE A 190 -16.14 14.64 12.68
N LEU A 191 -15.29 13.80 12.10
CA LEU A 191 -14.00 13.40 12.66
C LEU A 191 -13.01 14.59 12.69
N GLY A 192 -13.06 15.48 11.69
CA GLY A 192 -12.30 16.74 11.68
C GLY A 192 -12.70 17.76 12.77
N GLN A 193 -13.90 17.67 13.35
CA GLN A 193 -14.38 18.59 14.40
C GLN A 193 -14.13 18.08 15.84
N GLY A 194 -13.66 16.84 16.02
CA GLY A 194 -13.44 16.22 17.33
C GLY A 194 -12.12 16.55 18.05
N GLY A 195 -11.31 17.47 17.51
CA GLY A 195 -9.95 17.79 17.98
C GLY A 195 -9.85 18.75 19.18
N GLN A 196 -10.90 18.92 19.97
CA GLN A 196 -10.84 19.66 21.24
C GLN A 196 -11.51 18.84 22.35
N ARG A 197 -10.76 17.92 22.96
CA ARG A 197 -10.90 17.55 24.37
C ARG A 197 -9.54 17.17 24.93
#